data_AF-K1SN04-F1
#
_entry.id   AF-K1SN04-F1
#
_cell.length_a   1.000
_cell.length_b   1.000
_cell.length_c   1.000
_cell.angle_alpha   90.00
_cell.angle_beta   90.00
_cell.angle_gamma   90.00
#
_symmetry.space_group_name_H-M   'P 1'
#
loop_
_entity.id
_entity.type
_entity.pdbx_description
1 polymer ?
#
loop_
_entity_poly.entity_id
_entity_poly.type
_entity_poly.pdbx_seq_one_letter_code
_entity_poly.pdbx_strand_id
1 'polypeptide(L)' 'DLVLVRPDTPWEVTADKVLSKCGWSPLEGHTFNWKVERTFANGHPVYSDGMVDDAYRGEELRFGDEG' A
#
# COMPACT_ATOMS: atom_id res chain seq x y z
N ASP A 1 1.82 -6.93 11.09
CA ASP A 1 1.58 -6.50 9.69
C ASP A 1 0.14 -6.73 9.31
N LEU A 2 -0.57 -5.68 8.90
CA LEU A 2 -2.01 -5.73 8.62
C LEU A 2 -2.38 -4.71 7.54
N VAL A 3 -3.40 -5.01 6.74
CA VAL A 3 -4.01 -4.09 5.77
C VAL A 3 -5.53 -4.07 5.98
N LEU A 4 -6.10 -2.88 6.08
CA LEU A 4 -7.54 -2.66 6.07
C LEU A 4 -7.98 -2.30 4.65
N VAL A 5 -8.86 -3.12 4.08
CA VAL A 5 -9.48 -2.89 2.77
C VAL A 5 -10.96 -2.63 2.93
N ARG A 6 -11.48 -1.67 2.18
CA ARG A 6 -12.92 -1.41 2.09
C ARG A 6 -13.48 -2.09 0.84
N PRO A 7 -14.37 -3.09 0.99
CA PRO A 7 -15.09 -3.69 -0.14
C PRO A 7 -16.14 -2.72 -0.70
N ASP A 8 -16.69 -3.06 -1.87
CA ASP A 8 -17.76 -2.31 -2.54
C ASP A 8 -17.47 -0.81 -2.68
N THR A 9 -16.19 -0.50 -2.91
CA THR A 9 -15.69 0.86 -3.07
C THR A 9 -14.90 0.93 -4.37
N PRO A 10 -15.55 1.29 -5.49
CA PRO A 10 -14.88 1.46 -6.77
C PRO A 10 -13.70 2.43 -6.68
N TRP A 11 -12.52 1.97 -7.07
CA TRP A 11 -11.30 2.75 -7.08
C TRP A 11 -10.56 2.53 -8.39
N GLU A 12 -10.57 3.56 -9.23
CA GLU A 12 -9.86 3.57 -10.51
C GLU A 12 -8.40 3.97 -10.33
N VAL A 13 -7.51 3.20 -10.95
CA VAL A 13 -6.08 3.51 -11.06
C VAL A 13 -5.90 4.62 -12.09
N THR A 14 -5.41 5.76 -11.64
CA THR A 14 -5.08 6.91 -12.49
C THR A 14 -3.64 7.33 -12.22
N ALA A 15 -2.97 7.92 -13.22
CA ALA A 15 -1.56 8.31 -13.11
C ALA A 15 -1.24 9.17 -11.88
N ASP A 16 -2.15 10.09 -11.49
CA ASP A 16 -2.01 10.95 -10.32
C ASP A 16 -2.05 10.19 -8.97
N LYS A 17 -2.59 8.97 -8.95
CA LYS A 17 -2.65 8.11 -7.76
C LYS A 17 -1.47 7.13 -7.67
N VAL A 18 -0.63 7.05 -8.70
CA VAL A 18 0.54 6.17 -8.70
C VAL A 18 1.66 6.79 -7.86
N LEU A 19 1.90 6.22 -6.68
CA LEU A 19 2.93 6.70 -5.74
C LEU A 19 4.36 6.29 -6.11
N SER A 20 4.52 5.34 -7.05
CA SER A 20 5.84 4.93 -7.53
C SER A 20 6.54 6.08 -8.25
N LYS A 21 7.86 6.20 -8.08
CA LYS A 21 8.68 7.25 -8.73
C LYS A 21 8.62 7.24 -10.26
N CYS A 22 8.29 6.10 -10.87
CA CYS A 22 8.14 6.01 -12.32
C CYS A 22 6.83 6.64 -12.83
N GLY A 23 5.85 6.90 -11.94
CA GLY A 23 4.62 7.61 -12.26
C GLY A 23 3.66 6.88 -13.21
N TRP A 24 3.81 5.56 -13.38
CA TRP A 24 2.94 4.78 -14.27
C TRP A 24 2.58 3.41 -13.69
N SER A 25 1.47 2.85 -14.15
CA SER A 25 1.02 1.48 -13.85
C SER A 25 0.48 0.78 -15.10
N PRO A 26 0.74 -0.52 -15.32
CA PRO A 26 0.09 -1.28 -16.40
C PRO A 26 -1.41 -1.44 -16.19
N LEU A 27 -1.93 -1.05 -15.02
CA LEU A 27 -3.34 -1.13 -14.64
C LEU A 27 -4.05 0.23 -14.71
N GLU A 28 -3.45 1.28 -15.27
CA GLU A 28 -4.16 2.55 -15.46
C GLU A 28 -5.48 2.35 -16.24
N GLY A 29 -6.55 3.01 -15.77
CA GLY A 29 -7.93 2.83 -16.25
C GLY A 29 -8.65 1.60 -15.68
N HIS A 30 -7.94 0.70 -14.99
CA HIS A 30 -8.59 -0.40 -14.27
C HIS A 30 -9.28 0.12 -13.00
N THR A 31 -10.52 -0.31 -12.78
CA THR A 31 -11.28 -0.02 -11.54
C THR A 31 -11.39 -1.27 -10.69
N PHE A 32 -10.81 -1.25 -9.50
CA PHE A 32 -11.03 -2.27 -8.47
C PHE A 32 -12.35 -1.99 -7.74
N ASN A 33 -13.08 -3.03 -7.31
CA ASN A 33 -14.27 -2.87 -6.45
C ASN A 33 -13.91 -2.81 -4.96
N TRP A 34 -12.68 -2.42 -4.64
CA TRP A 34 -12.18 -2.29 -3.28
C TRP A 34 -11.07 -1.24 -3.24
N LYS A 35 -10.83 -0.68 -2.05
CA LYS A 35 -9.77 0.31 -1.82
C LYS A 35 -9.01 -0.01 -0.54
N VAL A 36 -7.70 0.15 -0.54
CA VAL A 36 -6.89 0.14 0.68
C VAL A 36 -7.20 1.40 1.49
N GLU A 37 -7.56 1.25 2.76
CA GLU A 37 -7.76 2.38 3.66
C GLU A 37 -6.53 2.64 4.50
N ARG A 38 -5.98 1.58 5.10
CA ARG A 38 -4.87 1.66 6.04
C ARG A 38 -3.92 0.48 5.92
N THR A 39 -2.66 0.74 6.15
CA THR A 39 -1.62 -0.30 6.24
C THR A 39 -0.83 -0.09 7.52
N PHE A 40 -0.57 -1.17 8.23
CA PHE A 40 0.25 -1.19 9.44
C PHE A 40 1.42 -2.15 9.26
N ALA A 41 2.64 -1.64 9.43
CA ALA A 41 3.87 -2.44 9.45
C ALA A 41 4.41 -2.43 10.89
N ASN A 42 4.71 -3.61 11.46
CA ASN A 42 5.17 -3.71 12.87
C ASN A 42 4.26 -2.99 13.89
N GLY A 43 2.96 -2.85 13.60
CA GLY A 43 1.99 -2.13 14.44
C GLY A 43 1.95 -0.61 14.22
N HIS A 44 2.86 -0.04 13.41
CA HIS A 44 2.90 1.37 13.06
C HIS A 44 2.06 1.66 11.80
N PRO A 45 1.16 2.66 11.79
CA PRO A 45 0.42 3.06 10.60
C PRO A 45 1.35 3.69 9.57
N VAL A 46 1.54 3.03 8.43
CA VAL A 46 2.42 3.49 7.33
C VAL A 46 1.67 4.08 6.14
N TYR A 47 0.37 3.83 6.07
CA TYR A 47 -0.52 4.42 5.07
C TYR A 47 -1.90 4.67 5.69
N SER A 48 -2.49 5.83 5.42
CA SER A 48 -3.89 6.12 5.70
C SER A 48 -4.45 7.05 4.62
N ASP A 49 -5.55 6.64 3.99
CA ASP A 49 -6.39 7.50 3.13
C ASP A 49 -5.63 8.28 2.04
N GLY A 50 -4.61 7.67 1.43
CA GLY A 50 -3.81 8.29 0.36
C GLY A 50 -2.51 8.94 0.83
N MET A 51 -2.27 9.03 2.14
CA MET A 51 -1.03 9.55 2.71
C MET A 51 -0.12 8.42 3.18
N VAL A 52 1.15 8.49 2.81
CA VAL A 52 2.21 7.58 3.27
C VAL A 52 2.98 8.25 4.39
N ASP A 53 3.34 7.49 5.43
CA ASP A 53 4.30 7.97 6.43
C ASP A 53 5.74 7.85 5.87
N ASP A 54 6.22 8.94 5.29
CA ASP A 54 7.57 9.00 4.73
C ASP A 54 8.68 9.08 5.79
N ALA A 55 8.36 9.18 7.09
CA ALA A 55 9.37 9.14 8.16
C ALA A 55 9.64 7.71 8.65
N TYR A 56 8.66 6.81 8.52
CA TYR A 56 8.82 5.41 8.91
C TYR A 56 9.53 4.59 7.81
N ARG A 57 10.42 3.69 8.21
CA ARG A 57 11.19 2.83 7.30
C ARG A 57 11.06 1.38 7.73
N GLY A 58 11.02 0.49 6.74
CA GLY A 58 10.99 -0.95 6.99
C GLY A 58 12.28 -1.44 7.67
N GLU A 59 12.16 -2.55 8.37
CA GLU A 59 13.26 -3.24 9.02
C GLU A 59 13.64 -4.49 8.21
N GLU A 60 14.91 -4.90 8.30
CA GLU A 60 15.41 -6.10 7.63
C GLU A 60 14.79 -7.37 8.21
N LEU A 61 14.31 -8.26 7.34
CA LEU A 61 13.88 -9.60 7.74
C LEU A 61 15.11 -10.47 8.03
N ARG A 62 15.10 -11.16 9.18
CA ARG A 62 16.08 -12.21 9.50
C ARG A 62 15.43 -13.57 9.32
N PHE A 63 16.07 -14.42 8.53
CA PHE A 63 15.70 -15.81 8.41
C PHE A 63 16.62 -16.61 9.34
N GLY A 64 16.06 -17.51 10.14
CA GLY A 64 16.87 -18.40 10.96
C GLY A 64 17.53 -19.45 10.07
N ASP A 65 18.83 -19.67 10.24
CA ASP A 65 19.47 -20.88 9.73
C ASP A 65 19.00 -22.05 10.61
N GLU A 66 18.08 -22.87 10.11
CA GLU A 66 17.81 -24.18 10.71
C GLU A 66 19.03 -25.07 10.45
N GLY A 67 19.86 -25.24 11.48
CA GLY A 67 20.89 -26.28 11.56
C GLY A 67 20.35 -27.57 12.15
#